data_AF-A0A6N8TBV4-F1
#
_entry.id   AF-A0A6N8TBV4-F1
#
_cell.length_a   1.000
_cell.length_b   1.000
_cell.length_c   1.000
_cell.angle_alpha   90.00
_cell.angle_beta   90.00
_cell.angle_gamma   90.00
#
_symmetry.space_group_name_H-M   'P 1'
#
loop_
_entity.id
_entity.type
_entity.pdbx_description
1 polymer ?
#
loop_
_entity_poly.entity_id
_entity_poly.type
_entity_poly.pdbx_seq_one_letter_code
_entity_poly.pdbx_strand_id
1 'polypeptide(L)'
;MTSKAWAASRIAGILLAGFATTVPAMAQEVLSASSETGDMMTAHIAGPKRNAGWWEFTDVAQNGDELSKTHLCVGDKSEAVYSAFDQISGSSCSSKRFEKTAEGYTYTTVCGVPGMDNVTTQGTLTGDIATAYTMDEVKDISPAGDHARRTAKLIATDCPDDYADGDESTMNGMLKSSVLLGR
;
A
#
# COMPACT_ATOMS: atom_id res chain seq x y z
N MET A 1 -71.89 15.93 45.34
CA MET A 1 -72.19 16.59 44.05
C MET A 1 -71.18 17.71 43.85
N THR A 2 -70.81 17.97 42.59
CA THR A 2 -69.99 19.10 42.04
C THR A 2 -68.47 19.14 42.27
N SER A 3 -67.76 18.33 41.48
CA SER A 3 -66.80 18.66 40.39
C SER A 3 -66.04 20.00 40.28
N LYS A 4 -64.78 19.87 39.79
CA LYS A 4 -63.92 20.75 38.95
C LYS A 4 -63.14 21.89 39.66
N ALA A 5 -61.89 22.24 39.32
CA ALA A 5 -60.90 21.75 38.35
C ALA A 5 -59.48 22.32 38.63
N TRP A 6 -58.45 21.54 38.24
CA TRP A 6 -57.12 21.82 37.66
C TRP A 6 -56.33 23.12 37.96
N ALA A 7 -55.05 22.95 38.33
CA ALA A 7 -53.90 23.49 37.57
C ALA A 7 -52.55 22.86 38.04
N ALA A 8 -51.67 22.63 37.07
CA ALA A 8 -50.42 21.89 37.14
C ALA A 8 -49.19 22.73 37.55
N SER A 9 -48.15 22.09 38.08
CA SER A 9 -46.76 22.46 37.79
C SER A 9 -45.76 21.38 38.21
N ARG A 10 -44.63 21.42 37.49
CA ARG A 10 -43.64 20.38 37.20
C ARG A 10 -42.58 20.22 38.30
N ILE A 11 -41.75 19.18 38.20
CA ILE A 11 -40.27 19.13 38.38
C ILE A 11 -39.90 17.62 38.44
N ALA A 12 -39.52 17.01 37.32
CA ALA A 12 -38.14 16.86 36.84
C ALA A 12 -37.27 15.99 37.79
N GLY A 13 -37.40 14.66 37.63
CA GLY A 13 -36.43 13.69 38.15
C GLY A 13 -35.36 13.43 37.09
N ILE A 14 -34.13 13.85 37.37
CA ILE A 14 -32.96 13.60 36.53
C ILE A 14 -32.58 12.12 36.64
N LEU A 15 -32.73 11.38 35.54
CA LEU A 15 -32.15 10.05 35.35
C LEU A 15 -30.66 10.22 35.04
N LEU A 16 -29.80 9.72 35.92
CA LEU A 16 -28.38 9.52 35.67
C LEU A 16 -28.22 8.37 34.66
N ALA A 17 -28.09 8.72 33.38
CA ALA A 17 -27.66 7.78 32.35
C ALA A 17 -26.13 7.59 32.48
N GLY A 18 -25.71 6.35 32.75
CA GLY A 18 -24.31 5.96 32.70
C GLY A 18 -23.76 6.16 31.29
N PHE A 19 -22.67 6.92 31.19
CA PHE A 19 -21.91 7.06 29.96
C PHE A 19 -21.16 5.75 29.70
N ALA A 20 -21.67 4.93 28.79
CA ALA A 20 -20.87 3.92 28.15
C ALA A 20 -19.83 4.65 27.29
N THR A 21 -18.56 4.60 27.68
CA THR A 21 -17.45 5.05 26.85
C THR A 21 -17.31 4.10 25.68
N THR A 22 -17.95 4.40 24.56
CA THR A 22 -17.61 3.80 23.27
C THR A 22 -16.21 4.26 22.90
N VAL A 23 -15.22 3.38 23.07
CA VAL A 23 -13.89 3.55 22.46
C VAL A 23 -14.13 3.63 20.95
N PRO A 24 -13.74 4.71 20.25
CA PRO A 24 -13.83 4.72 18.80
C PRO A 24 -12.89 3.63 18.29
N ALA A 25 -13.43 2.69 17.53
CA ALA A 25 -12.58 1.84 16.69
C ALA A 25 -11.75 2.80 15.84
N MET A 26 -10.43 2.79 16.04
CA MET A 26 -9.50 3.55 15.21
C MET A 26 -9.79 3.10 13.78
N ALA A 27 -10.37 3.99 12.97
CA ALA A 27 -10.69 3.69 11.59
C ALA A 27 -9.36 3.36 10.91
N GLN A 28 -9.13 2.08 10.64
CA GLN A 28 -7.99 1.63 9.87
C GLN A 28 -8.11 2.31 8.50
N GLU A 29 -7.08 3.05 8.12
CA GLU A 29 -7.01 3.67 6.80
C GLU A 29 -6.82 2.52 5.80
N VAL A 30 -7.91 2.17 5.13
CA VAL A 30 -7.95 1.14 4.09
C VAL A 30 -7.94 1.83 2.74
N LEU A 31 -6.85 1.69 2.01
CA LEU A 31 -6.71 2.11 0.63
C LEU A 31 -7.05 0.89 -0.23
N SER A 32 -8.25 0.89 -0.80
CA SER A 32 -8.72 -0.20 -1.65
C SER A 32 -9.15 0.32 -3.01
N ALA A 33 -8.61 -0.28 -4.06
CA ALA A 33 -9.25 -0.29 -5.36
C ALA A 33 -9.77 -1.73 -5.56
N SER A 34 -11.03 -1.93 -5.18
CA SER A 34 -11.76 -3.16 -5.44
C SER A 34 -13.00 -2.80 -6.25
N SER A 35 -13.24 -3.52 -7.34
CA SER A 35 -14.39 -3.29 -8.23
C SER A 35 -15.69 -3.72 -7.54
N GLU A 36 -16.22 -2.91 -6.62
CA GLU A 36 -17.61 -3.02 -6.18
C GLU A 36 -18.55 -2.19 -7.08
N THR A 37 -18.02 -1.19 -7.80
CA THR A 37 -18.76 -0.27 -8.68
C THR A 37 -18.38 -0.36 -10.16
N GLY A 38 -17.45 -1.26 -10.54
CA GLY A 38 -17.01 -1.42 -11.92
C GLY A 38 -15.98 -0.39 -12.41
N ASP A 39 -15.43 0.44 -11.52
CA ASP A 39 -14.35 1.36 -11.90
C ASP A 39 -12.99 0.66 -11.81
N MET A 40 -12.66 -0.11 -12.86
CA MET A 40 -11.37 -0.80 -13.01
C MET A 40 -10.21 0.15 -13.37
N MET A 41 -10.42 1.48 -13.34
CA MET A 41 -9.48 2.45 -13.93
C MET A 41 -8.47 3.04 -12.94
N THR A 42 -8.58 2.76 -11.64
CA THR A 42 -7.57 3.22 -10.68
C THR A 42 -6.35 2.29 -10.72
N ALA A 43 -5.53 2.46 -11.77
CA ALA A 43 -4.26 1.76 -11.93
C ALA A 43 -3.27 2.13 -10.81
N HIS A 44 -3.33 3.38 -10.33
CA HIS A 44 -2.48 3.91 -9.28
C HIS A 44 -3.26 4.16 -7.99
N ILE A 45 -2.81 3.58 -6.88
CA ILE A 45 -3.37 3.86 -5.55
C ILE A 45 -2.54 4.95 -4.89
N ALA A 46 -3.19 6.07 -4.55
CA ALA A 46 -2.55 7.11 -3.76
C ALA A 46 -2.07 6.53 -2.43
N GLY A 47 -0.79 6.71 -2.12
CA GLY A 47 -0.14 6.14 -0.96
C GLY A 47 1.02 7.01 -0.48
N PRO A 48 1.73 6.58 0.58
CA PRO A 48 2.96 7.23 1.02
C PRO A 48 3.98 7.26 -0.11
N LYS A 49 4.63 8.41 -0.28
CA LYS A 49 5.61 8.65 -1.34
C LYS A 49 7.03 8.35 -0.87
N ARG A 50 7.83 7.78 -1.76
CA ARG A 50 9.28 7.79 -1.66
C ARG A 50 9.82 9.22 -1.84
N ASN A 51 10.91 9.55 -1.15
CA ASN A 51 11.67 10.74 -1.47
C ASN A 51 12.36 10.58 -2.83
N ALA A 52 12.58 11.72 -3.50
CA ALA A 52 13.38 11.75 -4.72
C ALA A 52 14.83 11.33 -4.45
N GLY A 53 15.47 10.73 -5.45
CA GLY A 53 16.88 10.35 -5.41
C GLY A 53 17.14 8.95 -5.96
N TRP A 54 18.35 8.46 -5.72
CA TRP A 54 18.80 7.15 -6.17
C TRP A 54 18.44 6.07 -5.16
N TRP A 55 17.54 5.18 -5.57
CA TRP A 55 17.07 4.06 -4.76
C TRP A 55 17.72 2.76 -5.19
N GLU A 56 18.05 1.91 -4.22
CA GLU A 56 18.46 0.52 -4.40
C GLU A 56 17.30 -0.40 -4.03
N PHE A 57 17.03 -1.40 -4.86
CA PHE A 57 16.08 -2.49 -4.60
C PHE A 57 16.84 -3.80 -4.59
N THR A 58 16.57 -4.64 -3.60
CA THR A 58 17.25 -5.93 -3.46
C THR A 58 16.23 -7.02 -3.26
N ASP A 59 16.23 -8.01 -4.14
CA ASP A 59 15.48 -9.25 -3.93
C ASP A 59 16.30 -10.17 -3.04
N VAL A 60 15.66 -10.71 -2.00
CA VAL A 60 16.32 -11.46 -0.95
C VAL A 60 15.72 -12.86 -0.87
N ALA A 61 16.56 -13.88 -0.87
CA ALA A 61 16.18 -15.26 -0.64
C ALA A 61 15.70 -15.47 0.81
N GLN A 62 14.96 -16.55 1.06
CA GLN A 62 14.49 -16.88 2.41
C GLN A 62 15.65 -17.09 3.42
N ASN A 63 16.82 -17.52 2.96
CA ASN A 63 18.02 -17.65 3.78
C ASN A 63 18.77 -16.33 4.01
N GLY A 64 18.30 -15.22 3.44
CA GLY A 64 18.89 -13.89 3.55
C GLY A 64 19.88 -13.52 2.45
N ASP A 65 20.18 -14.42 1.52
CA ASP A 65 21.11 -14.13 0.42
C ASP A 65 20.51 -13.13 -0.59
N GLU A 66 21.36 -12.25 -1.12
CA GLU A 66 20.99 -11.36 -2.22
C GLU A 66 20.78 -12.18 -3.50
N LEU A 67 19.58 -12.10 -4.08
CA LEU A 67 19.24 -12.74 -5.34
C LEU A 67 19.44 -11.79 -6.53
N SER A 68 19.05 -10.54 -6.35
CA SER A 68 19.08 -9.54 -7.40
C SER A 68 19.18 -8.15 -6.79
N LYS A 69 19.73 -7.21 -7.57
CA LYS A 69 19.83 -5.82 -7.20
C LYS A 69 19.57 -4.93 -8.40
N THR A 70 18.68 -3.96 -8.23
CA THR A 70 18.41 -2.92 -9.22
C THR A 70 18.44 -1.56 -8.54
N HIS A 71 18.49 -0.51 -9.35
CA HIS A 71 18.39 0.85 -8.86
C HIS A 71 17.42 1.67 -9.70
N LEU A 72 16.73 2.62 -9.08
CA LEU A 72 15.80 3.52 -9.74
C LEU A 72 16.12 4.96 -9.33
N CYS A 73 16.19 5.86 -10.31
CA CYS A 73 16.11 7.28 -10.04
C CYS A 73 14.64 7.64 -9.79
N VAL A 74 14.29 7.87 -8.54
CA VAL A 74 12.93 8.26 -8.14
C VAL A 74 12.80 9.77 -8.20
N GLY A 75 11.70 10.22 -8.80
CA GLY A 75 11.26 11.61 -8.85
C GLY A 75 9.75 11.68 -8.95
N ASP A 76 9.20 12.90 -9.10
CA ASP A 76 7.75 13.08 -9.07
C ASP A 76 7.02 12.37 -10.22
N LYS A 77 7.64 12.23 -11.41
CA LYS A 77 7.00 11.56 -12.54
C LYS A 77 6.95 10.05 -12.33
N SER A 78 8.06 9.44 -11.92
CA SER A 78 8.10 8.01 -11.65
C SER A 78 7.24 7.64 -10.45
N GLU A 79 7.23 8.45 -9.39
CA GLU A 79 6.43 8.17 -8.21
C GLU A 79 4.92 8.24 -8.49
N ALA A 80 4.49 9.06 -9.44
CA ALA A 80 3.08 9.18 -9.84
C ALA A 80 2.53 7.95 -10.59
N VAL A 81 3.40 7.07 -11.13
CA VAL A 81 2.99 5.91 -11.95
C VAL A 81 3.62 4.58 -11.52
N TYR A 82 4.63 4.64 -10.65
CA TYR A 82 5.40 3.49 -10.16
C TYR A 82 5.83 3.66 -8.70
N SER A 83 4.89 4.02 -7.82
CA SER A 83 5.08 4.13 -6.37
C SER A 83 5.44 2.79 -5.71
N ALA A 84 5.69 2.81 -4.39
CA ALA A 84 5.83 1.59 -3.60
C ALA A 84 4.60 0.67 -3.72
N PHE A 85 3.40 1.23 -3.81
CA PHE A 85 2.17 0.43 -3.94
C PHE A 85 2.02 -0.11 -5.37
N ASP A 86 2.39 0.64 -6.40
CA ASP A 86 2.31 0.18 -7.80
C ASP A 86 3.27 -0.98 -8.11
N GLN A 87 4.39 -1.06 -7.38
CA GLN A 87 5.31 -2.20 -7.45
C GLN A 87 4.66 -3.50 -6.96
N ILE A 88 3.75 -3.41 -5.99
CA ILE A 88 2.99 -4.53 -5.42
C ILE A 88 1.79 -4.87 -6.30
N SER A 89 1.08 -3.84 -6.76
CA SER A 89 -0.27 -3.95 -7.29
C SER A 89 -0.38 -3.40 -8.71
N GLY A 90 0.48 -3.87 -9.62
CA GLY A 90 0.57 -3.37 -11.01
C GLY A 90 -0.77 -3.25 -11.77
N SER A 91 -0.72 -2.77 -13.00
CA SER A 91 -1.93 -2.47 -13.80
C SER A 91 -2.81 -3.69 -14.11
N SER A 92 -2.28 -4.91 -14.02
CA SER A 92 -3.01 -6.15 -14.30
C SER A 92 -3.76 -6.73 -13.08
N CYS A 93 -3.77 -6.03 -11.95
CA CYS A 93 -4.46 -6.48 -10.75
C CYS A 93 -5.92 -6.06 -10.73
N SER A 94 -6.81 -7.04 -10.57
CA SER A 94 -8.27 -6.87 -10.47
C SER A 94 -8.72 -6.47 -9.07
N SER A 95 -7.89 -6.71 -8.06
CA SER A 95 -8.11 -6.27 -6.68
C SER A 95 -6.79 -5.82 -6.06
N LYS A 96 -6.86 -4.70 -5.34
CA LYS A 96 -5.73 -4.08 -4.66
C LYS A 96 -6.22 -3.53 -3.32
N ARG A 97 -5.73 -4.08 -2.22
CA ARG A 97 -6.12 -3.68 -0.87
C ARG A 97 -4.89 -3.48 -0.02
N PHE A 98 -4.75 -2.29 0.55
CA PHE A 98 -3.71 -1.91 1.49
C PHE A 98 -4.38 -1.42 2.76
N GLU A 99 -4.00 -1.97 3.90
CA GLU A 99 -4.50 -1.58 5.21
C GLU A 99 -3.33 -1.07 6.04
N LYS A 100 -3.45 0.15 6.55
CA LYS A 100 -2.44 0.74 7.40
C LYS A 100 -2.34 0.00 8.73
N THR A 101 -1.11 -0.24 9.17
CA THR A 101 -0.78 -0.83 10.47
C THR A 101 0.15 0.11 11.24
N ALA A 102 0.55 -0.27 12.46
CA ALA A 102 1.51 0.50 13.24
C ALA A 102 2.92 0.52 12.62
N GLU A 103 3.27 -0.51 11.85
CA GLU A 103 4.62 -0.73 11.31
C GLU A 103 4.72 -0.42 9.80
N GLY A 104 3.59 -0.10 9.17
CA GLY A 104 3.49 0.20 7.74
C GLY A 104 2.11 -0.21 7.20
N TYR A 105 2.07 -1.20 6.31
CA TYR A 105 0.84 -1.68 5.68
C TYR A 105 0.83 -3.21 5.56
N THR A 106 -0.35 -3.82 5.74
CA THR A 106 -0.64 -5.15 5.20
C THR A 106 -1.34 -4.98 3.87
N TYR A 107 -1.11 -5.90 2.93
CA TYR A 107 -1.78 -5.84 1.64
C TYR A 107 -2.26 -7.19 1.14
N THR A 108 -3.27 -7.14 0.28
CA THR A 108 -3.73 -8.26 -0.51
C THR A 108 -4.00 -7.77 -1.93
N THR A 109 -3.41 -8.45 -2.90
CA THR A 109 -3.67 -8.19 -4.33
C THR A 109 -4.16 -9.45 -5.01
N VAL A 110 -4.95 -9.29 -6.06
CA VAL A 110 -5.32 -10.36 -6.98
C VAL A 110 -4.93 -9.89 -8.36
N CYS A 111 -3.91 -10.51 -8.94
CA CYS A 111 -3.32 -10.10 -10.20
C CYS A 111 -3.48 -11.18 -11.26
N GLY A 112 -3.97 -10.77 -12.43
CA GLY A 112 -4.19 -11.67 -13.56
C GLY A 112 -3.20 -11.41 -14.68
N VAL A 113 -2.89 -12.45 -15.43
CA VAL A 113 -2.29 -12.32 -16.76
C VAL A 113 -3.23 -13.04 -17.72
N PRO A 114 -3.59 -12.45 -18.89
CA PRO A 114 -4.49 -13.10 -19.84
C PRO A 114 -4.03 -14.53 -20.18
N GLY A 115 -4.93 -15.50 -19.98
CA GLY A 115 -4.65 -16.92 -20.25
C GLY A 115 -4.03 -17.71 -19.10
N MET A 116 -3.82 -17.09 -17.92
CA MET A 116 -3.38 -17.77 -16.70
C MET A 116 -4.38 -17.54 -15.56
N ASP A 117 -4.35 -18.42 -14.56
CA ASP A 117 -5.12 -18.23 -13.33
C ASP A 117 -4.63 -16.98 -12.59
N ASN A 118 -5.55 -16.33 -11.87
CA ASN A 118 -5.20 -15.18 -11.05
C ASN A 118 -4.29 -15.62 -9.89
N VAL A 119 -3.34 -14.74 -9.56
CA VAL A 119 -2.45 -14.90 -8.43
C VAL A 119 -2.90 -13.98 -7.30
N THR A 120 -3.26 -14.56 -6.17
CA THR A 120 -3.44 -13.83 -4.91
C THR A 120 -2.08 -13.67 -4.22
N THR A 121 -1.74 -12.43 -3.90
CA THR A 121 -0.56 -12.11 -3.08
C THR A 121 -1.01 -11.53 -1.76
N GLN A 122 -0.49 -12.06 -0.66
CA GLN A 122 -0.63 -11.48 0.67
C GLN A 122 0.74 -11.03 1.16
N GLY A 123 0.83 -9.84 1.73
CA GLY A 123 2.12 -9.34 2.18
C GLY A 123 2.04 -8.18 3.15
N THR A 124 3.24 -7.74 3.53
CA THR A 124 3.46 -6.57 4.38
C THR A 124 4.47 -5.63 3.74
N LEU A 125 4.25 -4.35 3.94
CA LEU A 125 5.16 -3.27 3.59
C LEU A 125 5.52 -2.56 4.88
N THR A 126 6.74 -2.74 5.37
CA THR A 126 7.19 -2.23 6.68
C THR A 126 8.36 -1.27 6.54
N GLY A 127 8.50 -0.34 7.49
CA GLY A 127 9.54 0.69 7.49
C GLY A 127 9.03 2.06 7.05
N ASP A 128 9.97 2.96 6.76
CA ASP A 128 9.67 4.32 6.30
C ASP A 128 9.71 4.38 4.78
N ILE A 129 8.55 4.42 4.14
CA ILE A 129 8.44 4.43 2.68
C ILE A 129 9.14 5.65 2.06
N ALA A 130 9.33 6.75 2.80
CA ALA A 130 10.07 7.89 2.30
C ALA A 130 11.58 7.63 2.15
N THR A 131 12.16 6.67 2.88
CA THR A 131 13.62 6.49 2.95
C THR A 131 14.10 5.04 2.86
N ALA A 132 13.42 4.07 3.48
CA ALA A 132 13.73 2.66 3.39
C ALA A 132 12.56 1.78 3.87
N TYR A 133 12.22 0.74 3.10
CA TYR A 133 11.15 -0.18 3.43
C TYR A 133 11.44 -1.62 3.00
N THR A 134 10.68 -2.56 3.55
CA THR A 134 10.71 -3.98 3.19
C THR A 134 9.34 -4.43 2.74
N MET A 135 9.30 -5.13 1.61
CA MET A 135 8.16 -5.89 1.11
C MET A 135 8.40 -7.37 1.43
N ASP A 136 7.48 -7.99 2.13
CA ASP A 136 7.49 -9.43 2.42
C ASP A 136 6.15 -10.02 2.04
N GLU A 137 6.15 -10.96 1.11
CA GLU A 137 4.91 -11.47 0.52
C GLU A 137 4.94 -12.96 0.22
N VAL A 138 3.74 -13.51 0.13
CA VAL A 138 3.45 -14.88 -0.27
C VAL A 138 2.46 -14.85 -1.43
N LYS A 139 2.83 -15.48 -2.53
CA LYS A 139 1.98 -15.65 -3.73
C LYS A 139 1.41 -17.07 -3.76
N ASP A 140 0.15 -17.21 -4.14
CA ASP A 140 -0.55 -18.51 -4.22
C ASP A 140 -0.27 -19.32 -5.52
N ILE A 141 0.95 -19.21 -6.07
CA ILE A 141 1.35 -19.90 -7.30
C ILE A 141 1.85 -21.34 -7.08
N SER A 142 1.92 -21.78 -5.82
CA SER A 142 2.30 -23.14 -5.44
C SER A 142 1.50 -23.60 -4.22
N PRO A 143 1.36 -24.91 -3.96
CA PRO A 143 0.68 -25.41 -2.75
C PRO A 143 1.30 -24.93 -1.44
N ALA A 144 2.61 -24.63 -1.45
CA ALA A 144 3.34 -24.12 -0.29
C ALA A 144 3.34 -22.58 -0.22
N GLY A 145 2.79 -21.91 -1.24
CA GLY A 145 3.05 -20.50 -1.50
C GLY A 145 4.45 -20.28 -2.10
N ASP A 146 4.64 -19.15 -2.75
CA ASP A 146 5.95 -18.66 -3.16
C ASP A 146 6.28 -17.40 -2.37
N HIS A 147 7.33 -17.46 -1.56
CA HIS A 147 7.75 -16.37 -0.70
C HIS A 147 8.72 -15.46 -1.43
N ALA A 148 8.40 -14.17 -1.47
CA ALA A 148 9.28 -13.15 -2.01
C ALA A 148 9.54 -12.09 -0.94
N ARG A 149 10.81 -11.69 -0.80
CA ARG A 149 11.19 -10.54 0.02
C ARG A 149 11.99 -9.58 -0.83
N ARG A 150 11.63 -8.29 -0.76
CA ARG A 150 12.36 -7.20 -1.41
C ARG A 150 12.60 -6.08 -0.41
N THR A 151 13.82 -5.58 -0.34
CA THR A 151 14.14 -4.35 0.39
C THR A 151 14.32 -3.19 -0.58
N ALA A 152 13.93 -1.99 -0.16
CA ALA A 152 14.14 -0.76 -0.91
C ALA A 152 14.79 0.29 0.00
N LYS A 153 15.77 1.02 -0.51
CA LYS A 153 16.49 2.04 0.26
C LYS A 153 16.92 3.21 -0.61
N LEU A 154 16.70 4.42 -0.13
CA LEU A 154 17.33 5.63 -0.67
C LEU A 154 18.82 5.63 -0.32
N ILE A 155 19.69 5.56 -1.33
CA ILE A 155 21.15 5.49 -1.14
C ILE A 155 21.86 6.79 -1.50
N ALA A 156 21.23 7.67 -2.28
CA ALA A 156 21.68 9.05 -2.51
C ALA A 156 20.49 9.96 -2.80
N THR A 157 20.55 11.23 -2.38
CA THR A 157 19.50 12.22 -2.67
C THR A 157 19.48 12.67 -4.13
N ASP A 158 20.60 12.51 -4.82
CA ASP A 158 20.75 12.83 -6.23
C ASP A 158 20.88 11.54 -7.05
N CYS A 159 20.32 11.55 -8.26
CA CYS A 159 20.55 10.48 -9.23
C CYS A 159 21.91 10.68 -9.91
N PRO A 160 22.57 9.59 -10.36
CA PRO A 160 23.77 9.73 -11.18
C PRO A 160 23.47 10.52 -12.46
N ASP A 161 24.44 11.28 -12.99
CA ASP A 161 24.25 12.23 -14.10
C ASP A 161 23.56 11.63 -15.34
N ASP A 162 23.83 10.35 -15.62
CA ASP A 162 23.25 9.63 -16.75
C ASP A 162 21.86 9.01 -16.47
N TYR A 163 21.23 9.29 -15.33
CA TYR A 163 19.92 8.76 -14.92
C TYR A 163 18.93 9.88 -14.61
N ALA A 164 17.89 9.99 -15.46
CA ALA A 164 16.76 10.88 -15.25
C ALA A 164 15.69 10.22 -14.37
N ASP A 165 14.72 11.01 -13.90
CA ASP A 165 13.53 10.54 -13.18
C ASP A 165 12.86 9.37 -13.93
N GLY A 166 12.75 8.23 -13.24
CA GLY A 166 12.19 6.99 -13.74
C GLY A 166 13.18 6.06 -14.44
N ASP A 167 14.43 6.48 -14.64
CA ASP A 167 15.45 5.60 -15.21
C ASP A 167 15.89 4.54 -14.18
N GLU A 168 15.91 3.29 -14.64
CA GLU A 168 16.29 2.12 -13.87
C GLU A 168 17.63 1.57 -14.38
N SER A 169 18.47 1.13 -13.45
CA SER A 169 19.70 0.39 -13.69
C SER A 169 19.51 -1.05 -13.24
N THR A 170 19.71 -2.00 -14.15
CA THR A 170 19.68 -3.43 -13.85
C THR A 170 20.99 -4.08 -14.27
N MET A 171 21.25 -5.29 -13.77
CA MET A 171 22.50 -6.02 -14.02
C MET A 171 23.75 -5.18 -13.75
N ASN A 172 23.77 -4.49 -12.60
CA ASN A 172 24.87 -3.61 -12.19
C ASN A 172 25.22 -2.50 -13.21
N GLY A 173 24.22 -1.93 -13.88
CA GLY A 173 24.41 -0.84 -14.84
C GLY A 173 24.64 -1.28 -16.28
N MET A 174 24.65 -2.59 -16.57
CA MET A 174 24.74 -3.08 -17.94
C MET A 174 23.50 -2.75 -18.77
N LEU A 175 22.33 -2.65 -18.12
CA LEU A 175 21.06 -2.38 -18.77
C LEU A 175 20.39 -1.17 -18.12
N LYS A 176 19.98 -0.24 -18.97
CA LYS A 176 19.20 0.93 -18.59
C LYS A 176 17.81 0.85 -19.21
N SER A 177 16.78 1.00 -18.39
CA SER A 177 15.37 1.07 -18.78
C SER A 177 14.72 2.29 -18.13
N SER A 178 13.44 2.52 -18.40
CA SER A 178 12.67 3.54 -17.68
C SER A 178 11.28 3.02 -17.36
N VAL A 179 10.85 3.22 -16.11
CA VAL A 179 9.52 2.82 -15.61
C VAL A 179 8.40 3.69 -16.17
N LEU A 180 8.77 4.80 -16.84
CA LEU A 180 7.86 5.70 -17.54
C LEU A 180 7.54 5.22 -18.96
N LEU A 181 8.26 4.23 -19.49
CA LEU A 181 8.01 3.70 -20.82
C LEU A 181 7.00 2.55 -20.76
N GLY A 182 5.92 2.63 -21.55
CA GLY A 182 4.95 1.54 -21.73
C GLY A 182 3.90 1.39 -20.62
N ARG A 183 3.62 2.45 -19.86
CA ARG A 183 2.51 2.53 -18.90
C ARG A 183 1.42 3.48 -19.35
#